data_AF-A0A950H4M4-F1
#
_entry.id   AF-A0A950H4M4-F1
#
_cell.length_a   1.000
_cell.length_b   1.000
_cell.length_c   1.000
_cell.angle_alpha   90.00
_cell.angle_beta   90.00
_cell.angle_gamma   90.00
#
_symmetry.space_group_name_H-M   'P 1'
#
loop_
_entity.id
_entity.type
_entity.pdbx_description
1 polymer ?
#
loop_
_entity_poly.entity_id
_entity_poly.type
_entity_poly.pdbx_seq_one_letter_code
_entity_poly.pdbx_strand_id
1 'polypeptide(L)'
;RARKFVDGTHARTEIPSTHPPKYDVAREVALVPVSGLPSLKRAYANYTVVGSGKTGIDACLWLLANGAPPERIRWILPQDAWWLDRANFQPGAEFFDRSIGSTCEQLDCIAEATSIADLFRRLEAGGLLHRLDPTVEPTRYRCAIVSVGEREQLRRIANVVRLGHVRAIMPDRLVMEKGELPSDPDTLYVDCSAGALQPPPYIPVFDGDTINLMMVRTCQPTFSGALIGFVEARVQEAAEKNALCNPVPSPERPLDWLRMWGATLRNTARWSAHPEVRAWMAGCRLNLMAAFLRGVDPSDAAKMQMLQSLREKAGLAAQKIPALLGSVA
;
A
#
# COMPACT_ATOMS: atom_id res chain seq x y z
N ARG A 1 -28.32 13.39 -21.79
CA ARG A 1 -27.01 13.96 -21.41
C ARG A 1 -26.77 13.61 -19.95
N ALA A 2 -25.60 13.07 -19.58
CA ALA A 2 -25.30 12.81 -18.17
C ALA A 2 -25.23 14.13 -17.41
N ARG A 3 -25.75 14.19 -16.18
CA ARG A 3 -25.75 15.40 -15.34
C ARG A 3 -24.38 15.68 -14.72
N LYS A 4 -23.56 14.64 -14.52
CA LYS A 4 -22.19 14.72 -14.01
C LYS A 4 -21.29 13.72 -14.69
N PHE A 5 -19.99 14.03 -14.73
CA PHE A 5 -18.91 13.19 -15.20
C PHE A 5 -18.14 12.61 -14.01
N VAL A 6 -17.80 11.32 -14.06
CA VAL A 6 -16.99 10.66 -13.02
C VAL A 6 -15.61 10.38 -13.59
N ASP A 7 -14.59 11.09 -13.10
CA ASP A 7 -13.21 10.91 -13.49
C ASP A 7 -12.54 9.85 -12.61
N GLY A 8 -12.40 8.64 -13.16
CA GLY A 8 -11.68 7.53 -12.53
C GLY A 8 -10.18 7.47 -12.82
N THR A 9 -9.63 8.42 -13.59
CA THR A 9 -8.24 8.36 -14.05
C THR A 9 -7.23 8.60 -12.92
N HIS A 10 -7.61 9.36 -11.88
CA HIS A 10 -6.78 9.62 -10.70
C HIS A 10 -6.57 8.42 -9.78
N ALA A 11 -7.43 7.39 -9.89
CA ALA A 11 -7.32 6.13 -9.16
C ALA A 11 -6.82 4.97 -10.04
N ARG A 12 -6.35 5.27 -11.27
CA ARG A 12 -5.88 4.26 -12.21
C ARG A 12 -4.60 3.58 -11.71
N THR A 13 -4.55 2.27 -11.88
CA THR A 13 -3.35 1.47 -11.68
C THR A 13 -2.77 1.08 -13.04
N GLU A 14 -1.44 1.04 -13.17
CA GLU A 14 -0.78 0.44 -14.33
C GLU A 14 -0.46 -1.03 -14.03
N ILE A 15 -0.58 -1.91 -15.03
CA ILE A 15 -0.15 -3.31 -14.93
C ILE A 15 0.85 -3.63 -16.05
N PRO A 16 1.88 -4.46 -15.78
CA PRO A 16 2.95 -4.70 -16.76
C PRO A 16 2.48 -5.26 -18.11
N SER A 17 1.31 -5.90 -18.17
CA SER A 17 0.74 -6.43 -19.41
C SER A 17 0.07 -5.38 -20.31
N THR A 18 -0.07 -4.13 -19.86
CA THR A 18 -0.80 -3.08 -20.60
C THR A 18 0.09 -2.09 -21.34
N HIS A 19 1.40 -2.20 -21.18
CA HIS A 19 2.37 -1.32 -21.80
C HIS A 19 3.71 -2.06 -22.01
N PRO A 20 4.57 -1.61 -22.94
CA PRO A 20 5.93 -2.10 -23.00
C PRO A 20 6.71 -1.71 -21.73
N PRO A 21 7.83 -2.39 -21.42
CA PRO A 21 8.75 -1.98 -20.36
C PRO A 21 9.23 -0.53 -20.55
N LYS A 22 9.49 0.17 -19.44
CA LYS A 22 9.99 1.57 -19.46
C LYS A 22 11.53 1.65 -19.61
N TYR A 23 12.15 0.57 -20.12
CA TYR A 23 13.58 0.39 -20.31
C TYR A 23 13.82 -0.39 -21.60
N ASP A 24 15.01 -0.27 -22.18
CA ASP A 24 15.34 -0.92 -23.44
C ASP A 24 15.55 -2.42 -23.26
N VAL A 25 15.10 -3.21 -24.23
CA VAL A 25 15.24 -4.67 -24.21
C VAL A 25 15.74 -5.13 -25.57
N ALA A 26 16.90 -5.79 -25.59
CA ALA A 26 17.44 -6.39 -26.80
C ALA A 26 16.51 -7.52 -27.31
N ARG A 27 16.45 -7.72 -28.63
CA ARG A 27 15.49 -8.62 -29.28
C ARG A 27 15.64 -10.08 -28.84
N GLU A 28 16.85 -10.47 -28.47
CA GLU A 28 17.25 -11.82 -28.09
C GLU A 28 16.93 -12.14 -26.62
N VAL A 29 16.55 -11.13 -25.83
CA VAL A 29 16.27 -11.30 -24.40
C VAL A 29 14.87 -11.89 -24.19
N ALA A 30 14.80 -12.97 -23.41
CA ALA A 30 13.54 -13.52 -22.94
C ALA A 30 12.96 -12.66 -21.82
N LEU A 31 11.97 -11.82 -22.16
CA LEU A 31 11.24 -11.01 -21.20
C LEU A 31 9.73 -11.28 -21.30
N VAL A 32 9.09 -11.46 -20.15
CA VAL A 32 7.63 -11.59 -20.04
C VAL A 32 7.11 -10.64 -18.96
N PRO A 33 5.89 -10.09 -19.10
CA PRO A 33 5.21 -9.52 -17.95
C PRO A 33 4.92 -10.62 -16.92
N VAL A 34 4.68 -10.25 -15.67
CA VAL A 34 4.34 -11.21 -14.59
C VAL A 34 3.24 -12.22 -14.98
N SER A 35 2.25 -11.79 -15.77
CA SER A 35 1.14 -12.62 -16.23
C SER A 35 1.56 -13.72 -17.21
N GLY A 36 2.77 -13.65 -17.78
CA GLY A 36 3.36 -14.68 -18.63
C GLY A 36 3.96 -15.85 -17.87
N LEU A 37 4.24 -15.72 -16.57
CA LEU A 37 4.84 -16.77 -15.74
C LEU A 37 4.07 -18.11 -15.79
N PRO A 38 2.72 -18.13 -15.67
CA PRO A 38 1.98 -19.40 -15.73
C PRO A 38 1.98 -20.06 -17.12
N SER A 39 2.39 -19.35 -18.16
CA SER A 39 2.37 -19.85 -19.56
C SER A 39 3.73 -20.35 -20.05
N LEU A 40 4.74 -20.38 -19.18
CA LEU A 40 6.08 -20.84 -19.53
C LEU A 40 6.07 -22.33 -19.87
N LYS A 41 6.67 -22.68 -21.01
CA LYS A 41 6.73 -24.06 -21.52
C LYS A 41 7.98 -24.83 -21.06
N ARG A 42 8.93 -24.13 -20.43
CA ARG A 42 10.20 -24.68 -19.94
C ARG A 42 10.66 -23.90 -18.73
N ALA A 43 11.53 -24.51 -17.94
CA ALA A 43 12.33 -23.81 -16.95
C ALA A 43 13.49 -23.05 -17.63
N TYR A 44 13.94 -21.99 -16.97
CA TYR A 44 15.16 -21.25 -17.31
C TYR A 44 16.24 -21.52 -16.26
N ALA A 45 17.52 -21.42 -16.67
CA ALA A 45 18.65 -21.52 -15.76
C ALA A 45 18.60 -20.44 -14.68
N ASN A 46 18.19 -19.21 -15.04
CA ASN A 46 18.12 -18.07 -14.14
C ASN A 46 16.81 -17.28 -14.33
N TYR A 47 16.39 -16.57 -13.28
CA TYR A 47 15.24 -15.66 -13.30
C TYR A 47 15.65 -14.29 -12.77
N THR A 48 15.32 -13.22 -13.48
CA THR A 48 15.48 -11.85 -12.98
C THR A 48 14.12 -11.16 -12.87
N VAL A 49 13.68 -10.85 -11.65
CA VAL A 49 12.44 -10.10 -11.41
C VAL A 49 12.76 -8.60 -11.38
N VAL A 50 12.15 -7.84 -12.29
CA VAL A 50 12.36 -6.40 -12.43
C VAL A 50 11.25 -5.63 -11.71
N GLY A 51 11.54 -5.13 -10.50
CA GLY A 51 10.63 -4.31 -9.71
C GLY A 51 10.36 -4.89 -8.33
N SER A 52 10.23 -4.01 -7.33
CA SER A 52 10.04 -4.36 -5.92
C SER A 52 8.67 -3.97 -5.35
N GLY A 53 7.73 -3.60 -6.21
CA GLY A 53 6.33 -3.43 -5.82
C GLY A 53 5.65 -4.76 -5.48
N LYS A 54 4.37 -4.72 -5.10
CA LYS A 54 3.60 -5.92 -4.72
C LYS A 54 3.64 -7.00 -5.82
N THR A 55 3.56 -6.60 -7.09
CA THR A 55 3.67 -7.50 -8.23
C THR A 55 5.02 -8.21 -8.31
N GLY A 56 6.13 -7.52 -8.02
CA GLY A 56 7.47 -8.11 -7.99
C GLY A 56 7.66 -9.05 -6.80
N ILE A 57 7.12 -8.68 -5.63
CA ILE A 57 7.05 -9.56 -4.46
C ILE A 57 6.33 -10.86 -4.82
N ASP A 58 5.16 -10.77 -5.47
CA ASP A 58 4.38 -11.94 -5.86
C ASP A 58 5.07 -12.79 -6.93
N ALA A 59 5.78 -12.18 -7.87
CA ALA A 59 6.59 -12.90 -8.85
C ALA A 59 7.71 -13.73 -8.17
N CYS A 60 8.43 -13.13 -7.22
CA CYS A 60 9.46 -13.84 -6.44
C CYS A 60 8.85 -15.02 -5.66
N LEU A 61 7.75 -14.78 -4.94
CA LEU A 61 7.05 -15.82 -4.18
C LEU A 61 6.52 -16.94 -5.08
N TRP A 62 5.98 -16.58 -6.24
CA TRP A 62 5.49 -17.54 -7.23
C TRP A 62 6.62 -18.42 -7.75
N LEU A 63 7.78 -17.85 -8.10
CA LEU A 63 8.94 -18.61 -8.55
C LEU A 63 9.42 -19.59 -7.47
N LEU A 64 9.55 -19.13 -6.22
CA LEU A 64 9.92 -19.98 -5.09
C LEU A 64 8.91 -21.11 -4.85
N ALA A 65 7.62 -20.81 -4.91
CA ALA A 65 6.55 -21.80 -4.75
C ALA A 65 6.52 -22.84 -5.88
N ASN A 66 7.02 -22.49 -7.07
CA ASN A 66 7.12 -23.38 -8.22
C ASN A 66 8.53 -24.02 -8.36
N GLY A 67 9.31 -24.03 -7.28
CA GLY A 67 10.55 -24.79 -7.20
C GLY A 67 11.78 -24.14 -7.85
N ALA A 68 11.70 -22.86 -8.24
CA ALA A 68 12.90 -22.13 -8.65
C ALA A 68 13.86 -22.01 -7.43
N PRO A 69 15.11 -22.48 -7.54
CA PRO A 69 16.08 -22.35 -6.44
C PRO A 69 16.35 -20.88 -6.11
N PRO A 70 16.34 -20.46 -4.83
CA PRO A 70 16.53 -19.05 -4.45
C PRO A 70 17.80 -18.41 -5.01
N GLU A 71 18.88 -19.19 -5.16
CA GLU A 71 20.17 -18.77 -5.71
C GLU A 71 20.12 -18.45 -7.22
N ARG A 72 19.09 -18.93 -7.93
CA ARG A 72 18.85 -18.67 -9.35
C ARG A 72 17.89 -17.50 -9.59
N ILE A 73 17.35 -16.90 -8.53
CA ILE A 73 16.48 -15.73 -8.60
C ILE A 73 17.31 -14.49 -8.28
N ARG A 74 17.42 -13.58 -9.24
CA ARG A 74 17.89 -12.21 -9.05
C ARG A 74 16.67 -11.30 -8.90
N TRP A 75 16.62 -10.51 -7.83
CA TRP A 75 15.55 -9.54 -7.62
C TRP A 75 16.07 -8.11 -7.71
N ILE A 76 15.60 -7.37 -8.71
CA ILE A 76 15.92 -5.96 -8.85
C ILE A 76 15.04 -5.14 -7.92
N LEU A 77 15.65 -4.64 -6.84
CA LEU A 77 15.02 -3.86 -5.79
C LEU A 77 15.74 -2.51 -5.69
N PRO A 78 15.31 -1.50 -6.47
CA PRO A 78 16.01 -0.21 -6.51
C PRO A 78 16.05 0.49 -5.15
N GLN A 79 14.97 0.35 -4.37
CA GLN A 79 14.76 0.94 -3.05
C GLN A 79 13.94 -0.01 -2.16
N ASP A 80 14.37 -0.16 -0.90
CA ASP A 80 13.63 -0.90 0.12
C ASP A 80 12.40 -0.13 0.59
N ALA A 81 11.33 -0.87 0.89
CA ALA A 81 10.05 -0.33 1.31
C ALA A 81 9.62 -0.91 2.67
N TRP A 82 8.91 -0.10 3.45
CA TRP A 82 8.13 -0.58 4.58
C TRP A 82 6.88 -1.31 4.08
N TRP A 83 6.60 -2.48 4.66
CA TRP A 83 5.45 -3.33 4.35
C TRP A 83 4.54 -3.44 5.57
N LEU A 84 3.24 -3.55 5.30
CA LEU A 84 2.21 -3.79 6.30
C LEU A 84 2.11 -5.29 6.59
N ASP A 85 1.97 -5.69 7.85
CA ASP A 85 1.69 -7.09 8.19
C ASP A 85 0.25 -7.46 7.83
N ARG A 86 0.10 -8.46 6.96
CA ARG A 86 -1.19 -9.03 6.53
C ARG A 86 -2.11 -9.42 7.68
N ALA A 87 -1.54 -9.89 8.78
CA ALA A 87 -2.32 -10.38 9.91
C ALA A 87 -3.05 -9.27 10.68
N ASN A 88 -2.67 -8.00 10.47
CA ASN A 88 -3.31 -6.83 11.09
C ASN A 88 -4.58 -6.36 10.35
N PHE A 89 -4.96 -7.03 9.25
CA PHE A 89 -6.08 -6.64 8.39
C PHE A 89 -7.11 -7.75 8.16
N GLN A 90 -7.11 -8.81 8.98
CA GLN A 90 -8.04 -9.92 8.81
C GLN A 90 -9.45 -9.55 9.34
N PRO A 91 -10.51 -9.75 8.54
CA PRO A 91 -11.88 -9.47 8.96
C PRO A 91 -12.47 -10.63 9.78
N GLY A 92 -13.43 -10.33 10.64
CA GLY A 92 -14.10 -11.33 11.48
C GLY A 92 -13.76 -11.21 12.97
N ALA A 93 -14.68 -11.70 13.80
CA ALA A 93 -14.59 -11.60 15.25
C ALA A 93 -13.40 -12.37 15.84
N GLU A 94 -12.97 -13.43 15.16
CA GLU A 94 -11.81 -14.26 15.51
C GLU A 94 -10.47 -13.53 15.37
N PHE A 95 -10.43 -12.46 14.56
CA PHE A 95 -9.26 -11.61 14.36
C PHE A 95 -9.38 -10.24 15.04
N PHE A 96 -10.47 -9.99 15.77
CA PHE A 96 -10.77 -8.69 16.37
C PHE A 96 -9.58 -8.14 17.17
N ASP A 97 -9.02 -8.93 18.08
CA ASP A 97 -7.98 -8.47 19.01
C ASP A 97 -6.73 -8.01 18.23
N ARG A 98 -6.40 -8.68 17.13
CA ARG A 98 -5.25 -8.31 16.29
C ARG A 98 -5.57 -7.12 15.38
N SER A 99 -6.71 -7.12 14.71
CA SER A 99 -7.08 -6.09 13.74
C SER A 99 -7.41 -4.75 14.41
N ILE A 100 -8.15 -4.75 15.51
CA ILE A 100 -8.42 -3.54 16.30
C ILE A 100 -7.22 -3.20 17.19
N GLY A 101 -6.57 -4.18 17.82
CA GLY A 101 -5.38 -3.95 18.65
C GLY A 101 -4.24 -3.29 17.87
N SER A 102 -3.94 -3.76 16.66
CA SER A 102 -2.93 -3.13 15.79
C SER A 102 -3.32 -1.71 15.35
N THR A 103 -4.62 -1.39 15.29
CA THR A 103 -5.08 0.00 15.05
C THR A 103 -4.81 0.85 16.28
N CYS A 104 -5.14 0.37 17.48
CA CYS A 104 -4.81 1.04 18.74
C CYS A 104 -3.30 1.29 18.86
N GLU A 105 -2.49 0.27 18.60
CA GLU A 105 -1.04 0.35 18.74
C GLU A 105 -0.40 1.32 17.74
N GLN A 106 -0.91 1.41 16.50
CA GLN A 106 -0.47 2.44 15.55
C GLN A 106 -0.74 3.85 16.08
N LEU A 107 -1.89 4.08 16.71
CA LEU A 107 -2.23 5.38 17.29
C LEU A 107 -1.35 5.70 18.50
N ASP A 108 -1.04 4.71 19.35
CA ASP A 108 -0.11 4.85 20.46
C ASP A 108 1.31 5.17 19.97
N CYS A 109 1.79 4.44 18.95
CA CYS A 109 3.08 4.72 18.32
C CYS A 109 3.18 6.16 17.83
N ILE A 110 2.11 6.69 17.21
CA ILE A 110 2.05 8.08 16.79
C ILE A 110 2.11 9.01 17.99
N ALA A 111 1.25 8.80 19.00
CA ALA A 111 1.12 9.67 20.16
C ALA A 111 2.43 9.76 20.98
N GLU A 112 3.13 8.63 21.14
CA GLU A 112 4.31 8.51 21.98
C GLU A 112 5.63 8.81 21.27
N ALA A 113 5.66 8.80 19.94
CA ALA A 113 6.90 9.02 19.20
C ALA A 113 7.54 10.38 19.51
N THR A 114 8.87 10.38 19.66
CA THR A 114 9.65 11.61 19.89
C THR A 114 10.26 12.17 18.61
N SER A 115 10.34 11.35 17.56
CA SER A 115 10.82 11.71 16.22
C SER A 115 10.25 10.76 15.17
N ILE A 116 10.45 11.05 13.88
CA ILE A 116 10.07 10.11 12.80
C ILE A 116 10.85 8.80 12.89
N ALA A 117 12.16 8.85 13.18
CA ALA A 117 12.95 7.63 13.35
C ALA A 117 12.43 6.76 14.51
N ASP A 118 12.09 7.40 15.64
CA ASP A 118 11.47 6.71 16.78
C ASP A 118 10.12 6.09 16.42
N LEU A 119 9.29 6.80 15.67
CA LEU A 119 8.01 6.28 15.17
C LEU A 119 8.20 5.00 14.36
N PHE A 120 9.06 4.98 13.35
CA PHE A 120 9.25 3.79 12.51
C PHE A 120 9.88 2.62 13.27
N ARG A 121 10.77 2.89 14.22
CA ARG A 121 11.30 1.88 15.13
C ARG A 121 10.19 1.26 16.00
N ARG A 122 9.27 2.05 16.53
CA ARG A 122 8.11 1.57 17.30
C ARG A 122 7.16 0.74 16.44
N LEU A 123 6.86 1.21 15.22
CA LEU A 123 6.02 0.49 14.26
C LEU A 123 6.63 -0.87 13.87
N GLU A 124 7.96 -0.95 13.70
CA GLU A 124 8.66 -2.21 13.45
C GLU A 124 8.62 -3.14 14.66
N ALA A 125 8.91 -2.61 15.86
CA ALA A 125 8.92 -3.39 17.10
C ALA A 125 7.54 -3.97 17.45
N GLY A 126 6.46 -3.24 17.18
CA GLY A 126 5.07 -3.70 17.35
C GLY A 126 4.56 -4.62 16.24
N GLY A 127 5.37 -4.94 15.23
CA GLY A 127 4.93 -5.78 14.10
C GLY A 127 3.86 -5.10 13.22
N LEU A 128 3.75 -3.77 13.28
CA LEU A 128 2.79 -2.97 12.51
C LEU A 128 3.33 -2.72 11.09
N LEU A 129 4.63 -2.48 10.99
CA LEU A 129 5.39 -2.43 9.75
C LEU A 129 6.58 -3.39 9.82
N HIS A 130 7.05 -3.84 8.67
CA HIS A 130 8.28 -4.61 8.59
C HIS A 130 9.01 -4.37 7.27
N ARG A 131 10.27 -4.76 7.23
CA ARG A 131 11.17 -4.62 6.07
C ARG A 131 11.78 -5.95 5.67
N LEU A 132 12.21 -6.01 4.41
CA LEU A 132 12.90 -7.17 3.85
C LEU A 132 14.20 -7.45 4.62
N ASP A 133 15.13 -6.49 4.62
CA ASP A 133 16.46 -6.63 5.19
C ASP A 133 16.57 -5.75 6.46
N PRO A 134 16.82 -6.32 7.65
CA PRO A 134 16.91 -5.55 8.89
C PRO A 134 18.13 -4.62 8.95
N THR A 135 19.09 -4.77 8.03
CA THR A 135 20.30 -3.92 7.96
C THR A 135 20.13 -2.72 7.02
N VAL A 136 19.03 -2.67 6.26
CA VAL A 136 18.76 -1.61 5.29
C VAL A 136 17.60 -0.75 5.77
N GLU A 137 17.78 0.57 5.77
CA GLU A 137 16.71 1.51 6.09
C GLU A 137 15.78 1.71 4.88
N PRO A 138 14.48 1.39 4.99
CA PRO A 138 13.57 1.56 3.87
C PRO A 138 13.34 3.03 3.53
N THR A 139 13.38 3.36 2.24
CA THR A 139 13.18 4.72 1.73
C THR A 139 11.87 4.87 0.95
N ARG A 140 11.04 3.82 0.93
CA ARG A 140 9.74 3.79 0.26
C ARG A 140 8.62 3.30 1.15
N TYR A 141 7.42 3.76 0.84
CA TYR A 141 6.18 3.22 1.38
C TYR A 141 5.11 3.26 0.28
N ARG A 142 4.52 2.12 -0.02
CA ARG A 142 3.55 1.94 -1.13
C ARG A 142 2.33 1.10 -0.71
N CYS A 143 2.04 1.04 0.60
CA CYS A 143 0.98 0.21 1.17
C CYS A 143 1.03 -1.27 0.76
N ALA A 144 2.22 -1.81 0.49
CA ALA A 144 2.34 -3.23 0.20
C ALA A 144 2.05 -4.04 1.47
N ILE A 145 1.14 -5.00 1.36
CA ILE A 145 0.78 -5.92 2.44
C ILE A 145 1.52 -7.24 2.21
N VAL A 146 2.30 -7.65 3.20
CA VAL A 146 3.14 -8.85 3.15
C VAL A 146 3.07 -9.51 4.52
N SER A 147 2.77 -10.80 4.57
CA SER A 147 2.80 -11.59 5.81
C SER A 147 4.24 -11.88 6.24
N VAL A 148 4.40 -12.25 7.51
CA VAL A 148 5.68 -12.71 8.05
C VAL A 148 6.23 -13.90 7.25
N GLY A 149 5.40 -14.89 6.92
CA GLY A 149 5.81 -16.05 6.12
C GLY A 149 6.21 -15.70 4.69
N GLU A 150 5.50 -14.79 4.02
CA GLU A 150 5.91 -14.27 2.71
C GLU A 150 7.29 -13.58 2.81
N ARG A 151 7.51 -12.74 3.83
CA ARG A 151 8.81 -12.08 4.06
C ARG A 151 9.93 -13.09 4.29
N GLU A 152 9.70 -14.13 5.08
CA GLU A 152 10.69 -15.19 5.33
C GLU A 152 11.09 -15.93 4.06
N GLN A 153 10.13 -16.21 3.16
CA GLN A 153 10.44 -16.79 1.86
C GLN A 153 11.26 -15.84 1.00
N LEU A 154 10.90 -14.57 0.94
CA LEU A 154 11.64 -13.56 0.17
C LEU A 154 13.09 -13.41 0.66
N ARG A 155 13.34 -13.52 1.97
CA ARG A 155 14.69 -13.47 2.56
C ARG A 155 15.61 -14.61 2.10
N ARG A 156 15.07 -15.70 1.55
CA ARG A 156 15.87 -16.79 0.97
C ARG A 156 16.58 -16.36 -0.33
N ILE A 157 16.06 -15.32 -1.00
CA ILE A 157 16.67 -14.76 -2.21
C ILE A 157 17.82 -13.84 -1.79
N ALA A 158 19.06 -14.32 -1.90
CA ALA A 158 20.25 -13.55 -1.54
C ALA A 158 20.63 -12.52 -2.61
N ASN A 159 20.31 -12.78 -3.88
CA ASN A 159 20.69 -11.94 -5.02
C ASN A 159 19.72 -10.75 -5.20
N VAL A 160 19.69 -9.85 -4.22
CA VAL A 160 18.89 -8.62 -4.23
C VAL A 160 19.77 -7.46 -4.72
N VAL A 161 19.43 -6.91 -5.88
CA VAL A 161 20.21 -5.87 -6.56
C VAL A 161 19.64 -4.49 -6.25
N ARG A 162 20.48 -3.62 -5.66
CA ARG A 162 20.15 -2.24 -5.24
C ARG A 162 20.89 -1.17 -6.05
N LEU A 163 21.08 -1.41 -7.35
CA LEU A 163 21.81 -0.51 -8.27
C LEU A 163 20.89 0.49 -8.99
N GLY A 164 19.75 0.86 -8.38
CA GLY A 164 18.77 1.76 -8.99
C GLY A 164 17.88 1.08 -10.04
N HIS A 165 17.29 1.88 -10.93
CA HIS A 165 16.35 1.36 -11.96
C HIS A 165 17.10 0.71 -13.14
N VAL A 166 16.46 -0.29 -13.77
CA VAL A 166 16.95 -0.87 -15.04
C VAL A 166 16.88 0.19 -16.14
N ARG A 167 17.93 0.28 -16.96
CA ARG A 167 18.01 1.15 -18.14
C ARG A 167 17.92 0.36 -19.44
N ALA A 168 18.64 -0.75 -19.52
CA ALA A 168 18.63 -1.64 -20.67
C ALA A 168 18.93 -3.08 -20.26
N ILE A 169 18.33 -4.04 -20.96
CA ILE A 169 18.63 -5.46 -20.84
C ILE A 169 19.24 -5.94 -22.16
N MET A 170 20.50 -6.35 -22.11
CA MET A 170 21.28 -6.84 -23.24
C MET A 170 21.56 -8.35 -23.07
N PRO A 171 21.99 -9.07 -24.11
CA PRO A 171 22.28 -10.50 -24.02
C PRO A 171 23.37 -10.86 -22.99
N ASP A 172 24.38 -10.00 -22.85
CA ASP A 172 25.57 -10.22 -22.01
C ASP A 172 25.57 -9.39 -20.70
N ARG A 173 24.74 -8.36 -20.61
CA ARG A 173 24.70 -7.45 -19.45
C ARG A 173 23.34 -6.82 -19.18
N LEU A 174 23.12 -6.50 -17.91
CA LEU A 174 22.02 -5.71 -17.41
C LEU A 174 22.55 -4.31 -17.05
N VAL A 175 22.10 -3.28 -17.76
CA VAL A 175 22.50 -1.89 -17.52
C VAL A 175 21.55 -1.27 -16.51
N MET A 176 22.10 -0.81 -15.40
CA MET A 176 21.39 -0.21 -14.28
C MET A 176 21.71 1.29 -14.19
N GLU A 177 20.92 2.04 -13.43
CA GLU A 177 21.19 3.45 -13.14
C GLU A 177 22.55 3.65 -12.44
N LYS A 178 22.97 2.70 -11.59
CA LYS A 178 24.19 2.77 -10.78
C LYS A 178 25.12 1.59 -11.06
N GLY A 179 25.41 1.32 -12.32
CA GLY A 179 26.38 0.31 -12.75
C GLY A 179 25.79 -0.73 -13.68
N GLU A 180 26.49 -1.85 -13.83
CA GLU A 180 26.10 -2.93 -14.72
C GLU A 180 26.33 -4.28 -14.05
N LEU A 181 25.57 -5.29 -14.46
CA LEU A 181 25.73 -6.67 -14.00
C LEU A 181 25.82 -7.61 -15.20
N PRO A 182 26.58 -8.71 -15.10
CA PRO A 182 26.55 -9.73 -16.14
C PRO A 182 25.16 -10.35 -16.25
N SER A 183 24.80 -10.71 -17.48
CA SER A 183 23.60 -11.47 -17.83
C SER A 183 23.98 -12.86 -18.34
N ASP A 184 23.14 -13.85 -18.05
CA ASP A 184 23.24 -15.19 -18.61
C ASP A 184 22.22 -15.34 -19.75
N PRO A 185 22.60 -15.85 -20.94
CA PRO A 185 21.69 -16.02 -22.07
C PRO A 185 20.43 -16.86 -21.78
N ASP A 186 20.46 -17.77 -20.79
CA ASP A 186 19.30 -18.53 -20.34
C ASP A 186 18.63 -17.94 -19.09
N THR A 187 18.53 -16.60 -19.05
CA THR A 187 17.79 -15.85 -18.04
C THR A 187 16.41 -15.45 -18.55
N LEU A 188 15.36 -15.78 -17.79
CA LEU A 188 14.05 -15.17 -17.97
C LEU A 188 13.94 -13.87 -17.16
N TYR A 189 13.61 -12.77 -17.82
CA TYR A 189 13.25 -11.53 -17.18
C TYR A 189 11.74 -11.45 -16.97
N VAL A 190 11.34 -11.16 -15.73
CA VAL A 190 9.93 -10.96 -15.36
C VAL A 190 9.72 -9.47 -15.11
N ASP A 191 8.99 -8.81 -16.00
CA ASP A 191 8.69 -7.39 -15.86
C ASP A 191 7.56 -7.15 -14.86
N CYS A 192 7.92 -6.53 -13.74
CA CYS A 192 7.05 -6.09 -12.66
C CYS A 192 7.21 -4.58 -12.41
N SER A 193 7.69 -3.81 -13.40
CA SER A 193 8.08 -2.41 -13.23
C SER A 193 6.93 -1.39 -13.26
N ALA A 194 5.70 -1.82 -13.54
CA ALA A 194 4.52 -0.94 -13.59
C ALA A 194 4.18 -0.30 -12.24
N GLY A 195 3.73 0.97 -12.28
CA GLY A 195 3.36 1.71 -11.07
C GLY A 195 1.91 1.46 -10.65
N ALA A 196 1.71 0.85 -9.47
CA ALA A 196 0.37 0.55 -8.98
C ALA A 196 -0.42 1.79 -8.53
N LEU A 197 0.22 2.76 -7.88
CA LEU A 197 -0.42 3.97 -7.37
C LEU A 197 0.26 5.21 -7.96
N GLN A 198 -0.52 6.03 -8.66
CA GLN A 198 -0.06 7.30 -9.22
C GLN A 198 -0.45 8.45 -8.29
N PRO A 199 0.44 9.42 -8.02
CA PRO A 199 0.08 10.57 -7.21
C PRO A 199 -0.99 11.40 -7.94
N PRO A 200 -2.17 11.63 -7.34
CA PRO A 200 -3.21 12.43 -7.97
C PRO A 200 -2.84 13.92 -7.93
N PRO A 201 -3.39 14.74 -8.84
CA PRO A 201 -3.29 16.19 -8.76
C PRO A 201 -4.00 16.72 -7.52
N TYR A 202 -3.63 17.93 -7.06
CA TYR A 202 -4.29 18.59 -5.93
C TYR A 202 -5.58 19.28 -6.39
N ILE A 203 -6.65 18.51 -6.53
CA ILE A 203 -7.98 18.97 -6.95
C ILE A 203 -9.07 18.46 -5.98
N PRO A 204 -10.23 19.13 -5.89
CA PRO A 204 -11.34 18.64 -5.06
C PRO A 204 -11.99 17.37 -5.64
N VAL A 205 -12.62 16.57 -4.78
CA VAL A 205 -13.40 15.40 -5.22
C VAL A 205 -14.63 15.84 -6.02
N PHE A 206 -15.31 16.89 -5.57
CA PHE A 206 -16.46 17.46 -6.25
C PHE A 206 -16.06 18.80 -6.86
N ASP A 207 -15.94 18.84 -8.18
CA ASP A 207 -15.50 19.99 -8.97
C ASP A 207 -16.56 20.34 -10.03
N GLY A 208 -17.56 21.12 -9.62
CA GLY A 208 -18.73 21.41 -10.45
C GLY A 208 -19.46 20.14 -10.90
N ASP A 209 -19.47 19.91 -12.21
CA ASP A 209 -20.09 18.73 -12.83
C ASP A 209 -19.17 17.50 -12.89
N THR A 210 -17.95 17.60 -12.37
CA THR A 210 -16.97 16.51 -12.32
C THR A 210 -16.84 15.94 -10.91
N ILE A 211 -16.84 14.61 -10.81
CA ILE A 211 -16.53 13.85 -9.60
C ILE A 211 -15.18 13.15 -9.82
N ASN A 212 -14.13 13.67 -9.19
CA ASN A 212 -12.77 13.12 -9.23
C ASN A 212 -12.65 11.98 -8.21
N LEU A 213 -12.55 10.73 -8.68
CA LEU A 213 -12.38 9.58 -7.79
C LEU A 213 -10.98 9.57 -7.18
N MET A 214 -10.92 9.89 -5.89
CA MET A 214 -9.69 9.90 -5.10
C MET A 214 -9.83 8.99 -3.89
N MET A 215 -8.69 8.61 -3.30
CA MET A 215 -8.70 7.97 -1.99
C MET A 215 -9.12 9.00 -0.94
N VAL A 216 -10.14 8.70 -0.15
CA VAL A 216 -10.56 9.51 1.01
C VAL A 216 -10.33 8.75 2.33
N ARG A 217 -9.79 7.52 2.23
CA ARG A 217 -9.20 6.73 3.32
C ARG A 217 -7.91 6.09 2.84
N THR A 218 -6.94 5.95 3.74
CA THR A 218 -5.65 5.31 3.47
C THR A 218 -5.81 3.97 2.72
N CYS A 219 -5.23 3.88 1.52
CA CYS A 219 -5.08 2.67 0.71
C CYS A 219 -6.35 1.82 0.51
N GLN A 220 -7.51 2.47 0.39
CA GLN A 220 -8.81 1.80 0.23
C GLN A 220 -9.67 2.46 -0.88
N PRO A 221 -9.36 2.18 -2.16
CA PRO A 221 -10.04 2.82 -3.29
C PRO A 221 -11.52 2.47 -3.39
N THR A 222 -11.90 1.22 -3.10
CA THR A 222 -13.30 0.76 -3.20
C THR A 222 -14.20 1.39 -2.16
N PHE A 223 -13.76 1.46 -0.90
CA PHE A 223 -14.46 2.22 0.14
C PHE A 223 -14.57 3.70 -0.22
N SER A 224 -13.47 4.28 -0.71
CA SER A 224 -13.44 5.70 -1.07
C SER A 224 -14.46 6.03 -2.15
N GLY A 225 -14.51 5.25 -3.24
CA GLY A 225 -15.52 5.41 -4.28
C GLY A 225 -16.96 5.23 -3.76
N ALA A 226 -17.19 4.26 -2.86
CA ALA A 226 -18.51 4.04 -2.28
C ALA A 226 -18.95 5.22 -1.38
N LEU A 227 -18.05 5.77 -0.56
CA LEU A 227 -18.34 6.92 0.28
C LEU A 227 -18.60 8.18 -0.57
N ILE A 228 -17.79 8.40 -1.61
CA ILE A 228 -17.98 9.52 -2.55
C ILE A 228 -19.37 9.41 -3.20
N GLY A 229 -19.76 8.22 -3.67
CA GLY A 229 -21.09 7.99 -4.23
C GLY A 229 -22.22 8.22 -3.23
N PHE A 230 -22.04 7.81 -1.97
CA PHE A 230 -23.02 8.08 -0.90
C PHE A 230 -23.16 9.58 -0.63
N VAL A 231 -22.04 10.29 -0.48
CA VAL A 231 -22.01 11.73 -0.23
C VAL A 231 -22.64 12.51 -1.39
N GLU A 232 -22.35 12.13 -2.64
CA GLU A 232 -22.98 12.74 -3.82
C GLU A 232 -24.51 12.65 -3.76
N ALA A 233 -25.04 11.50 -3.34
CA ALA A 233 -26.46 11.21 -3.35
C ALA A 233 -27.24 11.82 -2.17
N ARG A 234 -26.57 12.13 -1.05
CA ARG A 234 -27.23 12.52 0.20
C ARG A 234 -26.96 13.95 0.65
N VAL A 235 -25.75 14.43 0.40
CA VAL A 235 -25.34 15.79 0.76
C VAL A 235 -25.66 16.70 -0.42
N GLN A 236 -26.16 17.91 -0.18
CA GLN A 236 -26.49 18.85 -1.25
C GLN A 236 -25.33 19.81 -1.53
N GLU A 237 -24.82 20.44 -0.47
CA GLU A 237 -23.83 21.51 -0.57
C GLU A 237 -22.45 21.00 -0.98
N ALA A 238 -21.88 21.55 -2.06
CA ALA A 238 -20.59 21.14 -2.60
C ALA A 238 -19.43 21.32 -1.60
N ALA A 239 -19.48 22.36 -0.78
CA ALA A 239 -18.49 22.59 0.27
C ALA A 239 -18.53 21.49 1.34
N GLU A 240 -19.72 21.04 1.73
CA GLU A 240 -19.90 19.95 2.69
C GLU A 240 -19.47 18.61 2.10
N LYS A 241 -19.79 18.36 0.82
CA LYS A 241 -19.31 17.18 0.10
C LYS A 241 -17.79 17.07 0.11
N ASN A 242 -17.10 18.15 -0.26
CA ASN A 242 -15.63 18.18 -0.25
C ASN A 242 -15.04 18.10 1.16
N ALA A 243 -15.72 18.69 2.16
CA ALA A 243 -15.33 18.53 3.56
C ALA A 243 -15.41 17.07 4.04
N LEU A 244 -16.42 16.31 3.60
CA LEU A 244 -16.56 14.88 3.92
C LEU A 244 -15.65 13.98 3.06
N CYS A 245 -15.23 14.45 1.88
CA CYS A 245 -14.42 13.69 0.93
C CYS A 245 -13.03 14.30 0.71
N ASN A 246 -12.40 14.84 1.76
CA ASN A 246 -11.06 15.38 1.64
C ASN A 246 -10.06 14.27 1.22
N PRO A 247 -9.27 14.45 0.15
CA PRO A 247 -8.34 13.43 -0.32
C PRO A 247 -7.28 13.03 0.72
N VAL A 248 -6.99 11.73 0.76
CA VAL A 248 -5.83 11.14 1.43
C VAL A 248 -4.74 10.96 0.38
N PRO A 249 -3.52 11.48 0.58
CA PRO A 249 -2.46 11.42 -0.42
C PRO A 249 -2.04 9.97 -0.71
N SER A 250 -1.62 9.71 -1.95
CA SER A 250 -0.97 8.45 -2.29
C SER A 250 0.45 8.42 -1.74
N PRO A 251 0.89 7.33 -1.09
CA PRO A 251 2.21 7.28 -0.49
C PRO A 251 3.30 6.97 -1.49
N GLU A 252 4.48 7.55 -1.26
CA GLU A 252 5.72 7.20 -1.95
C GLU A 252 6.87 6.94 -0.98
N ARG A 253 6.95 7.73 0.10
CA ARG A 253 8.04 7.74 1.09
C ARG A 253 7.51 7.32 2.46
N PRO A 254 8.38 6.85 3.38
CA PRO A 254 7.96 6.47 4.74
C PRO A 254 7.10 7.54 5.42
N LEU A 255 7.51 8.81 5.38
CA LEU A 255 6.76 9.92 5.99
C LEU A 255 5.31 10.04 5.49
N ASP A 256 4.99 9.55 4.29
CA ASP A 256 3.62 9.58 3.78
C ASP A 256 2.68 8.69 4.58
N TRP A 257 3.17 7.63 5.25
CA TRP A 257 2.38 6.84 6.21
C TRP A 257 1.75 7.75 7.27
N LEU A 258 2.52 8.69 7.83
CA LEU A 258 2.05 9.63 8.85
C LEU A 258 1.12 10.69 8.26
N ARG A 259 1.42 11.20 7.06
CA ARG A 259 0.55 12.16 6.34
C ARG A 259 -0.83 11.57 6.06
N MET A 260 -0.86 10.30 5.65
CA MET A 260 -2.08 9.55 5.39
C MET A 260 -2.90 9.35 6.66
N TRP A 261 -2.27 9.03 7.79
CA TRP A 261 -2.94 8.97 9.09
C TRP A 261 -3.56 10.32 9.48
N GLY A 262 -2.82 11.41 9.31
CA GLY A 262 -3.35 12.76 9.59
C GLY A 262 -4.61 13.09 8.79
N ALA A 263 -4.61 12.79 7.48
CA ALA A 263 -5.81 12.96 6.65
C ALA A 263 -6.95 12.00 7.03
N THR A 264 -6.62 10.73 7.31
CA THR A 264 -7.60 9.70 7.68
C THR A 264 -8.30 10.04 9.00
N LEU A 265 -7.57 10.51 10.02
CA LEU A 265 -8.15 10.90 11.31
C LEU A 265 -9.08 12.11 11.18
N ARG A 266 -8.68 13.13 10.41
CA ARG A 266 -9.54 14.30 10.13
C ARG A 266 -10.84 13.88 9.44
N ASN A 267 -10.74 13.03 8.42
CA ASN A 267 -11.91 12.53 7.70
C ASN A 267 -12.82 11.71 8.63
N THR A 268 -12.24 10.80 9.42
CA THR A 268 -12.97 9.96 10.38
C THR A 268 -13.70 10.78 11.43
N ALA A 269 -13.09 11.86 11.93
CA ALA A 269 -13.73 12.78 12.87
C ALA A 269 -14.96 13.47 12.24
N ARG A 270 -14.84 13.95 10.99
CA ARG A 270 -15.97 14.54 10.26
C ARG A 270 -17.09 13.54 10.00
N TRP A 271 -16.75 12.33 9.57
CA TRP A 271 -17.74 11.28 9.33
C TRP A 271 -18.48 10.87 10.60
N SER A 272 -17.79 10.84 11.74
CA SER A 272 -18.39 10.52 13.04
C SER A 272 -19.34 11.63 13.54
N ALA A 273 -19.04 12.88 13.20
CA ALA A 273 -19.87 14.04 13.52
C ALA A 273 -21.12 14.17 12.61
N HIS A 274 -21.09 13.57 11.41
CA HIS A 274 -22.21 13.62 10.46
C HIS A 274 -23.15 12.41 10.63
N PRO A 275 -24.40 12.57 11.11
CA PRO A 275 -25.28 11.45 11.48
C PRO A 275 -25.56 10.45 10.35
N GLU A 276 -25.90 10.92 9.15
CA GLU A 276 -26.18 10.02 8.01
C GLU A 276 -24.95 9.24 7.54
N VAL A 277 -23.80 9.90 7.41
CA VAL A 277 -22.53 9.24 7.05
C VAL A 277 -22.16 8.20 8.10
N ARG A 278 -22.24 8.53 9.40
CA ARG A 278 -21.98 7.59 10.49
C ARG A 278 -22.89 6.37 10.41
N ALA A 279 -24.20 6.57 10.22
CA ALA A 279 -25.16 5.48 10.10
C ALA A 279 -24.86 4.59 8.89
N TRP A 280 -24.58 5.17 7.73
CA TRP A 280 -24.22 4.42 6.52
C TRP A 280 -22.92 3.63 6.68
N MET A 281 -21.89 4.21 7.28
CA MET A 281 -20.61 3.54 7.52
C MET A 281 -20.74 2.30 8.39
N ALA A 282 -21.67 2.28 9.34
CA ALA A 282 -21.90 1.12 10.21
C ALA A 282 -22.43 -0.10 9.44
N GLY A 283 -23.22 0.12 8.38
CA GLY A 283 -23.73 -0.94 7.50
C GLY A 283 -22.90 -1.20 6.24
N CYS A 284 -21.87 -0.38 5.97
CA CYS A 284 -21.10 -0.48 4.74
C CYS A 284 -20.08 -1.64 4.81
N ARG A 285 -20.28 -2.69 4.01
CA ARG A 285 -19.37 -3.84 3.94
C ARG A 285 -17.94 -3.51 3.50
N LEU A 286 -17.74 -2.37 2.84
CA LEU A 286 -16.42 -1.87 2.42
C LEU A 286 -15.75 -1.04 3.53
N ASN A 287 -16.47 -0.73 4.62
CA ASN A 287 -15.88 -0.10 5.79
C ASN A 287 -15.09 -1.13 6.60
N LEU A 288 -13.76 -1.02 6.62
CA LEU A 288 -12.88 -1.97 7.29
C LEU A 288 -13.23 -2.13 8.78
N MET A 289 -13.56 -1.04 9.47
CA MET A 289 -14.02 -1.09 10.87
C MET A 289 -15.30 -1.91 11.01
N ALA A 290 -16.29 -1.70 10.15
CA ALA A 290 -17.52 -2.51 10.17
C ALA A 290 -17.24 -4.00 9.84
N ALA A 291 -16.26 -4.28 8.98
CA ALA A 291 -15.82 -5.64 8.69
C ALA A 291 -15.14 -6.32 9.90
N PHE A 292 -14.31 -5.60 10.66
CA PHE A 292 -13.67 -6.12 11.89
C PHE A 292 -14.67 -6.35 13.02
N LEU A 293 -15.71 -5.52 13.10
CA LEU A 293 -16.76 -5.64 14.13
C LEU A 293 -17.79 -6.74 13.85
N ARG A 294 -17.75 -7.36 12.68
CA ARG A 294 -18.73 -8.38 12.30
C ARG A 294 -18.63 -9.59 13.23
N GLY A 295 -19.75 -9.90 13.89
CA GLY A 295 -19.84 -11.07 14.79
C GLY A 295 -19.22 -10.84 16.17
N VAL A 296 -18.77 -9.62 16.49
CA VAL A 296 -18.32 -9.27 17.83
C VAL A 296 -19.53 -9.19 18.77
N ASP A 297 -19.45 -9.91 19.89
CA ASP A 297 -20.47 -9.89 20.93
C ASP A 297 -20.45 -8.53 21.66
N PRO A 298 -21.55 -7.74 21.64
CA PRO A 298 -21.64 -6.47 22.36
C PRO A 298 -21.49 -6.60 23.88
N SER A 299 -21.67 -7.79 24.45
CA SER A 299 -21.49 -8.06 25.87
C SER A 299 -20.04 -8.37 26.27
N ASP A 300 -19.14 -8.54 25.30
CA ASP A 300 -17.70 -8.72 25.55
C ASP A 300 -17.07 -7.40 26.03
N ALA A 301 -16.99 -7.25 27.36
CA ALA A 301 -16.50 -6.04 28.00
C ALA A 301 -15.07 -5.66 27.57
N ALA A 302 -14.19 -6.62 27.32
CA ALA A 302 -12.82 -6.37 26.92
C ALA A 302 -12.77 -5.77 25.49
N LYS A 303 -13.53 -6.35 24.56
CA LYS A 303 -13.63 -5.83 23.19
C LYS A 303 -14.28 -4.46 23.15
N MET A 304 -15.35 -4.24 23.93
CA MET A 304 -15.98 -2.93 24.03
C MET A 304 -15.05 -1.88 24.62
N GLN A 305 -14.25 -2.23 25.64
CA GLN A 305 -13.25 -1.33 26.21
C GLN A 305 -12.17 -0.95 25.16
N MET A 306 -11.71 -1.92 24.37
CA MET A 306 -10.76 -1.64 23.29
C MET A 306 -11.33 -0.65 22.26
N LEU A 307 -12.59 -0.82 21.86
CA LEU A 307 -13.27 0.11 20.95
C LEU A 307 -13.47 1.50 21.55
N GLN A 308 -13.78 1.59 22.85
CA GLN A 308 -13.89 2.87 23.54
C GLN A 308 -12.54 3.60 23.53
N SER A 309 -11.43 2.89 23.73
CA SER A 309 -10.08 3.47 23.75
C SER A 309 -9.64 4.04 22.40
N LEU A 310 -10.15 3.52 21.27
CA LEU A 310 -9.79 3.99 19.93
C LEU A 310 -10.02 5.50 19.77
N ARG A 311 -11.12 6.03 20.31
CA ARG A 311 -11.46 7.45 20.15
C ARG A 311 -10.46 8.35 20.87
N GLU A 312 -10.07 7.97 22.08
CA GLU A 312 -9.08 8.70 22.88
C GLU A 312 -7.71 8.66 22.20
N LYS A 313 -7.24 7.46 21.83
CA LYS A 313 -5.97 7.26 21.12
C LYS A 313 -5.92 8.02 19.80
N ALA A 314 -7.02 8.02 19.04
CA ALA A 314 -7.15 8.79 17.81
C ALA A 314 -7.02 10.30 18.06
N GLY A 315 -7.59 10.81 19.16
CA GLY A 315 -7.46 12.20 19.57
C GLY A 315 -6.01 12.58 19.88
N LEU A 316 -5.32 11.77 20.69
CA LEU A 316 -3.92 11.98 21.05
C LEU A 316 -3.00 11.93 19.82
N ALA A 317 -3.18 10.92 18.96
CA ALA A 317 -2.43 10.80 17.71
C ALA A 317 -2.67 12.01 16.79
N ALA A 318 -3.92 12.45 16.62
CA ALA A 318 -4.26 13.61 15.78
C ALA A 318 -3.59 14.90 16.26
N GLN A 319 -3.47 15.10 17.57
CA GLN A 319 -2.76 16.26 18.16
C GLN A 319 -1.24 16.17 17.95
N LYS A 320 -0.68 14.96 17.97
CA LYS A 320 0.76 14.71 17.86
C LYS A 320 1.29 14.81 16.43
N ILE A 321 0.50 14.41 15.43
CA ILE A 321 0.91 14.36 14.01
C ILE A 321 1.51 15.68 13.50
N PRO A 322 0.91 16.87 13.71
CA PRO A 322 1.49 18.14 13.23
C PRO A 322 2.90 18.39 13.76
N ALA A 323 3.17 18.08 15.03
CA ALA A 323 4.49 18.26 15.63
C ALA A 323 5.54 17.32 15.00
N LEU A 324 5.18 16.05 14.79
CA LEU A 324 6.06 15.08 14.12
C LEU A 324 6.33 15.43 12.65
N LEU A 325 5.33 15.94 11.93
CA LEU A 325 5.51 16.38 10.54
C LEU A 325 6.36 17.66 10.45
N GLY A 326 6.21 18.58 11.43
CA GLY A 326 6.96 19.83 11.49
C GLY A 326 8.44 19.65 11.82
N SER A 327 8.84 18.56 12.48
CA SER A 327 10.24 18.30 12.84
C SER A 327 11.14 17.85 11.67
N VAL A 328 10.56 17.68 10.46
CA VAL A 328 11.25 17.22 9.24
C VAL A 328 11.27 18.31 8.17
N ALA A 329 10.57 19.43 8.41
CA ALA A 329 10.46 20.55 7.49
C ALA A 329 11.72 21.41 7.49
#